data_AF-A0A955B1F3-F1
#
_entry.id   AF-A0A955B1F3-F1
#
_cell.length_a   1.000
_cell.length_b   1.000
_cell.length_c   1.000
_cell.angle_alpha   90.00
_cell.angle_beta   90.00
_cell.angle_gamma   90.00
#
_symmetry.space_group_name_H-M   'P 1'
#
loop_
_entity.id
_entity.type
_entity.pdbx_description
1 polymer ?
#
loop_
_entity_poly.entity_id
_entity_poly.type
_entity_poly.pdbx_seq_one_letter_code
_entity_poly.pdbx_strand_id
1 'polypeptide(L)' 'MKSRTEYLTFQIPERVGFVNITAEVERVVRESGVREGLVLCNAMHITASV' A
#
# COMPACT_ATOMS: atom_id res chain seq x y z
N MET A 1 2.29 5.20 20.87
CA MET A 1 2.73 4.84 19.51
C MET A 1 1.49 4.78 18.63
N LYS A 2 1.46 5.50 17.50
CA LYS A 2 0.34 5.43 16.56
C LYS A 2 0.66 4.35 15.53
N SER A 3 -0.34 3.57 15.13
CA SER A 3 -0.26 2.66 14.00
C SER A 3 -1.53 2.79 13.17
N ARG A 4 -1.39 2.54 11.88
CA ARG A 4 -2.51 2.46 10.93
C ARG A 4 -2.23 1.34 9.95
N THR A 5 -3.26 0.56 9.66
CA THR A 5 -3.22 -0.52 8.68
C THR A 5 -4.31 -0.27 7.65
N GLU A 6 -3.97 -0.40 6.37
CA GLU A 6 -4.90 -0.28 5.25
C GLU A 6 -4.65 -1.46 4.30
N TYR A 7 -5.71 -2.00 3.70
CA TYR A 7 -5.63 -3.03 2.68
C TYR A 7 -6.06 -2.45 1.33
N LEU A 8 -5.18 -2.51 0.34
CA LEU A 8 -5.50 -2.15 -1.04
C LEU A 8 -5.81 -3.44 -1.81
N THR A 9 -6.95 -3.48 -2.50
CA THR A 9 -7.38 -4.63 -3.30
C THR A 9 -7.35 -4.27 -4.78
N PHE A 10 -6.74 -5.13 -5.59
CA PHE A 10 -6.59 -4.92 -7.02
C PHE A 10 -7.08 -6.14 -7.79
N GLN A 11 -7.76 -5.89 -8.90
CA GLN A 11 -8.12 -6.92 -9.88
C GLN A 11 -7.49 -6.52 -11.22
N ILE A 12 -6.44 -7.23 -11.62
CA ILE A 12 -5.73 -6.98 -12.88
C ILE A 12 -6.33 -7.88 -13.96
N PRO A 13 -6.78 -7.35 -15.11
CA PRO A 13 -7.43 -8.14 -16.15
C PRO A 13 -6.46 -9.08 -16.88
N GLU A 14 -5.18 -8.70 -16.98
CA GLU A 14 -4.13 -9.51 -17.58
C GLU A 14 -3.28 -10.25 -16.55
N ARG A 15 -2.52 -11.26 -17.01
CA ARG A 15 -1.57 -12.01 -16.17
C ARG A 15 -0.49 -11.13 -15.55
N VAL A 16 -0.09 -10.04 -16.22
CA VAL A 16 0.93 -9.10 -15.74
C VAL A 16 0.40 -7.69 -15.95
N GLY A 17 0.42 -6.88 -14.88
CA GLY A 17 0.08 -5.47 -14.93
C GLY A 17 0.87 -4.70 -13.88
N PHE A 18 1.07 -3.41 -14.14
CA PHE A 18 1.74 -2.50 -13.22
C PHE A 18 0.74 -1.44 -12.76
N VAL A 19 0.61 -1.28 -11.44
CA VAL A 19 -0.27 -0.28 -10.83
C VAL A 19 0.60 0.65 -10.00
N ASN A 20 0.52 1.95 -10.27
CA ASN A 20 1.14 2.95 -9.42
C ASN A 20 0.23 3.20 -8.20
N ILE A 21 0.73 2.89 -7.00
CA ILE A 21 0.00 3.03 -5.73
C ILE A 21 0.48 4.19 -4.86
N THR A 22 1.34 5.08 -5.39
CA THR A 22 1.97 6.14 -4.60
C THR A 22 0.93 7.07 -3.97
N ALA A 23 -0.12 7.44 -4.71
CA ALA A 23 -1.17 8.34 -4.22
C ALA A 23 -2.00 7.70 -3.07
N GLU A 24 -2.29 6.41 -3.17
CA GLU A 24 -2.98 5.64 -2.15
C GLU A 24 -2.14 5.54 -0.87
N VAL A 25 -0.84 5.24 -1.01
CA VAL A 25 0.09 5.17 0.13
C VAL A 25 0.22 6.55 0.80
N GLU A 26 0.39 7.63 0.03
CA GLU A 26 0.45 8.99 0.55
C GLU A 26 -0.82 9.38 1.33
N ARG A 27 -1.99 8.99 0.82
CA ARG A 27 -3.27 9.19 1.51
C ARG A 27 -3.26 8.47 2.86
N VAL A 28 -2.89 7.19 2.89
CA VAL A 28 -2.83 6.41 4.14
C VAL A 28 -1.84 7.00 5.13
N VAL A 29 -0.65 7.44 4.68
CA VAL A 29 0.35 8.11 5.53
C VAL A 29 -0.21 9.40 6.12
N ARG A 30 -0.84 10.25 5.30
CA ARG A 30 -1.46 11.51 5.76
C ARG A 30 -2.54 11.26 6.81
N GLU A 31 -3.42 10.32 6.55
CA GLU A 31 -4.51 10.00 7.46
C GLU A 31 -4.06 9.20 8.70
N SER A 32 -2.86 8.61 8.70
CA SER A 32 -2.28 7.95 9.89
C SER A 32 -1.94 8.95 11.00
N GLY A 33 -1.67 10.21 10.65
CA GLY A 33 -1.22 11.24 11.58
C GLY A 33 0.11 10.91 12.28
N VAL A 34 0.90 9.99 11.73
CA VAL A 34 2.30 9.73 12.11
C VAL A 34 3.17 10.82 11.46
N ARG A 35 4.00 11.50 12.26
CA ARG A 35 4.89 12.56 11.75
C ARG A 35 6.27 12.03 11.38
N GLU A 36 6.80 11.15 12.21
CA GLU A 36 8.10 10.48 12.04
C GLU A 36 7.89 8.98 12.30
N GLY A 37 8.33 8.12 11.39
CA GLY A 37 8.11 6.69 11.51
C GLY A 37 8.49 5.90 10.26
N LEU A 38 8.00 4.68 10.17
CA LEU A 38 8.24 3.76 9.06
C LEU A 38 6.89 3.36 8.43
N VAL A 39 6.92 3.11 7.12
CA VAL A 39 5.79 2.57 6.35
C VAL A 39 6.23 1.24 5.76
N LEU A 40 5.47 0.18 6.03
CA LEU A 40 5.63 -1.12 5.38
C LEU A 40 4.57 -1.23 4.27
N CYS A 41 5.02 -1.48 3.05
CA CYS A 41 4.16 -1.82 1.93
C CYS A 41 4.58 -3.20 1.41
N ASN A 42 3.67 -4.18 1.43
CA ASN A 42 3.94 -5.52 0.96
C ASN A 42 2.74 -6.11 0.21
N ALA A 43 3.02 -6.95 -0.78
CA ALA A 43 1.99 -7.80 -1.38
C ALA A 43 1.61 -8.90 -0.39
N MET A 44 0.31 -9.16 -0.24
CA MET A 44 -0.21 -10.30 0.53
C MET A 44 -0.33 -11.58 -0.31
N HIS A 45 0.04 -11.51 -1.60
CA HIS A 45 0.06 -12.63 -2.54
C HIS A 45 1.50 -12.89 -2.99
N ILE A 46 1.92 -14.16 -2.97
CA ILE A 46 3.31 -14.58 -3.28
C ILE A 46 3.69 -14.45 -4.77
N THR A 47 2.72 -14.20 -5.64
CA THR A 47 2.91 -14.00 -7.08
C THR A 47 2.86 -12.53 -7.49
N ALA A 48 2.89 -11.61 -6.53
CA ALA A 48 2.91 -10.16 -6.74
C ALA A 48 4.11 -9.53 -6.04
N SER A 49 4.38 -8.25 -6.34
CA SER A 49 5.48 -7.48 -5.73
C SER A 49 5.04 -6.04 -5.49
N VAL A 50 5.68 -5.41 -4.50
CA VAL A 50 5.56 -3.99 -4.16
C VAL A 50 6.96 -3.41 -4.09
#